data_AF-A0A414DGS7-F1
#
_entry.id   AF-A0A414DGS7-F1
#
_cell.length_a   1.000
_cell.length_b   1.000
_cell.length_c   1.000
_cell.angle_alpha   90.00
_cell.angle_beta   90.00
_cell.angle_gamma   90.00
#
_symmetry.space_group_name_H-M   'P 1'
#
loop_
_entity.id
_entity.type
_entity.pdbx_description
1 polymer ?
#
loop_
_entity_poly.entity_id
_entity_poly.type
_entity_poly.pdbx_seq_one_letter_code
_entity_poly.pdbx_strand_id
1 'polypeptide(L)'
;MRKLEEKFQEVKDYIEDNPRADMREISENCDVSTRQIEQWIREERLSFSDDSPIGIACEVCGATIRTGRYCERCKNDLANRLGSMYGSRSSTVDADKIRERREKARMRFLDK
;
A
#
# COMPACT_ATOMS: atom_id res chain seq x y z
N MET A 1 -10.28 -25.09 -2.41
CA MET A 1 -10.77 -23.75 -2.02
C MET A 1 -11.43 -23.76 -0.64
N ARG A 2 -12.49 -24.55 -0.38
CA ARG A 2 -13.22 -24.52 0.91
C ARG A 2 -12.37 -24.71 2.18
N LYS A 3 -11.48 -25.71 2.21
CA LYS A 3 -10.67 -26.02 3.40
C LYS A 3 -9.79 -24.87 3.91
N LEU A 4 -9.28 -24.03 3.01
CA LEU A 4 -8.42 -22.90 3.39
C LEU A 4 -9.25 -21.74 3.95
N GLU A 5 -10.47 -21.59 3.47
CA GLU A 5 -11.42 -20.57 3.92
C GLU A 5 -11.97 -20.93 5.31
N GLU A 6 -12.23 -22.21 5.56
CA GLU A 6 -12.59 -22.73 6.89
C GLU A 6 -11.48 -22.45 7.91
N LYS A 7 -10.22 -22.74 7.55
CA LYS A 7 -9.05 -22.45 8.39
C LYS A 7 -8.82 -20.96 8.60
N PHE A 8 -9.10 -20.13 7.60
CA PHE A 8 -9.03 -18.68 7.73
C PHE A 8 -10.04 -18.17 8.77
N GLN A 9 -11.28 -18.69 8.73
CA GLN A 9 -12.29 -18.32 9.71
C GLN A 9 -11.91 -18.75 11.12
N GLU A 10 -11.40 -19.97 11.28
CA GLU A 10 -10.88 -20.48 12.56
C GLU A 10 -9.78 -19.58 13.15
N VAL A 11 -8.82 -19.16 12.32
CA VAL A 11 -7.75 -18.24 12.73
C VAL A 11 -8.27 -16.86 13.09
N LYS A 12 -9.25 -16.36 12.33
CA LYS A 12 -9.86 -15.07 12.61
C LYS A 12 -10.56 -15.08 13.97
N ASP A 13 -11.42 -16.07 14.20
CA ASP A 13 -12.15 -16.22 15.46
C ASP A 13 -11.16 -16.34 16.63
N TYR A 14 -10.08 -17.11 16.46
CA TYR A 14 -9.03 -17.27 17.47
C TYR A 14 -8.30 -15.97 17.82
N ILE A 15 -8.01 -15.11 16.82
CA ILE A 15 -7.38 -13.80 17.04
C ILE A 15 -8.36 -12.83 17.73
N GLU A 16 -9.65 -12.91 17.43
CA GLU A 16 -10.68 -12.10 18.11
C GLU A 16 -10.80 -12.48 19.59
N ASP A 17 -10.76 -13.78 19.91
CA ASP A 17 -10.75 -14.27 21.29
C ASP A 17 -9.41 -14.02 22.00
N ASN A 18 -8.29 -14.03 21.26
CA ASN A 18 -6.94 -13.90 21.79
C ASN A 18 -6.13 -12.80 21.07
N PRO A 19 -6.40 -11.51 21.33
CA PRO A 19 -5.78 -10.39 20.62
C PRO A 19 -4.26 -10.27 20.83
N ARG A 20 -3.71 -11.01 21.81
CA ARG A 20 -2.27 -11.04 22.15
C ARG A 20 -1.59 -12.36 21.77
N ALA A 21 -2.28 -13.31 21.15
CA ALA A 21 -1.71 -14.62 20.80
C ALA A 21 -0.64 -14.51 19.72
N ASP A 22 0.53 -15.10 19.94
CA ASP A 22 1.68 -15.09 19.01
C ASP A 22 1.40 -15.83 17.69
N MET A 23 2.11 -15.47 16.63
CA MET A 23 1.98 -16.16 15.33
C MET A 23 2.28 -17.65 15.41
N ARG A 24 3.17 -18.09 16.31
CA ARG A 24 3.42 -19.52 16.56
C ARG A 24 2.24 -20.18 17.25
N GLU A 25 1.66 -19.52 18.25
CA GLU A 25 0.51 -20.00 19.00
C GLU A 25 -0.72 -20.18 18.09
N ILE A 26 -0.98 -19.20 17.21
CA ILE A 26 -2.05 -19.29 16.21
C ILE A 26 -1.77 -20.43 15.22
N SER A 27 -0.51 -20.59 14.80
CA SER A 27 -0.09 -21.66 13.89
C SER A 27 -0.33 -23.05 14.47
N GLU A 28 -0.02 -23.24 15.75
CA GLU A 28 -0.21 -24.50 16.49
C GLU A 28 -1.68 -24.78 16.78
N ASN A 29 -2.44 -23.78 17.25
CA ASN A 29 -3.85 -23.98 17.63
C ASN A 29 -4.76 -24.17 16.41
N CYS A 30 -4.55 -23.41 15.34
CA CYS A 30 -5.40 -23.47 14.16
C CYS A 30 -4.88 -24.47 13.10
N ASP A 31 -3.76 -25.16 13.37
CA ASP A 31 -3.12 -26.11 12.44
C ASP A 31 -2.88 -25.49 11.04
N VAL A 32 -2.29 -24.29 11.03
CA VAL A 32 -1.93 -23.56 9.79
C VAL A 32 -0.47 -23.18 9.84
N SER A 33 0.21 -23.10 8.69
CA SER A 33 1.59 -22.63 8.66
C SER A 33 1.69 -21.13 8.96
N THR A 34 2.74 -20.71 9.67
CA THR A 34 3.03 -19.28 9.91
C THR A 34 3.09 -18.46 8.62
N ARG A 35 3.68 -19.04 7.56
CA ARG A 35 3.69 -18.45 6.21
C ARG A 35 2.30 -18.16 5.65
N GLN A 36 1.33 -19.03 5.91
CA GLN A 36 -0.05 -18.83 5.47
C GLN A 36 -0.69 -17.65 6.20
N ILE A 37 -0.45 -17.53 7.51
CA ILE A 37 -0.90 -16.40 8.32
C ILE A 37 -0.27 -15.10 7.82
N GLU A 38 1.06 -15.09 7.62
CA GLU A 38 1.78 -13.94 7.04
C GLU A 38 1.19 -13.53 5.69
N GLN A 39 0.84 -14.51 4.85
CA GLN A 39 0.26 -14.24 3.54
C GLN A 39 -1.12 -13.59 3.66
N TRP A 40 -1.99 -14.06 4.56
CA TRP A 40 -3.28 -13.41 4.80
C TRP A 40 -3.16 -11.97 5.32
N ILE A 41 -2.13 -11.69 6.12
CA ILE A 41 -1.82 -10.33 6.59
C ILE A 41 -1.32 -9.46 5.43
N ARG A 42 -0.45 -9.99 4.56
CA ARG A 42 0.04 -9.28 3.37
C ARG A 42 -1.06 -9.01 2.34
N GLU A 43 -2.06 -9.88 2.27
CA GLU A 43 -3.26 -9.73 1.45
C GLU A 43 -4.31 -8.79 2.08
N GLU A 44 -4.02 -8.19 3.24
CA GLU A 44 -4.94 -7.31 4.00
C GLU A 44 -6.28 -8.00 4.36
N ARG A 45 -6.31 -9.34 4.33
CA ARG A 45 -7.48 -10.15 4.71
C ARG A 45 -7.52 -10.37 6.22
N LEU A 46 -6.36 -10.34 6.87
CA LEU A 46 -6.20 -10.53 8.30
C LEU A 46 -5.42 -9.34 8.89
N SER A 47 -5.83 -8.86 10.06
CA SER A 47 -5.12 -7.81 10.79
C SER A 47 -5.11 -8.12 12.28
N PHE A 48 -3.96 -7.91 12.92
CA PHE A 48 -3.89 -7.91 14.39
C PHE A 48 -4.40 -6.59 14.98
N SER A 49 -4.91 -6.64 16.20
CA SER A 49 -5.27 -5.43 16.96
C SER A 49 -4.06 -4.53 17.23
N ASP A 50 -4.32 -3.24 17.46
CA ASP A 50 -3.28 -2.24 17.75
C ASP A 50 -2.52 -2.49 19.07
N ASP A 51 -3.07 -3.30 19.97
CA ASP A 51 -2.42 -3.70 21.21
C ASP A 51 -1.60 -4.99 21.10
N SER A 52 -1.61 -5.65 19.94
CA SER A 52 -0.82 -6.85 19.73
C SER A 52 0.66 -6.50 19.55
N PRO A 53 1.60 -7.20 20.21
CA PRO A 53 3.04 -7.03 19.99
C PRO A 53 3.51 -7.63 18.65
N ILE A 54 2.61 -8.23 17.89
CA ILE A 54 2.92 -9.02 16.70
C ILE A 54 2.79 -8.16 15.47
N GLY A 55 3.78 -8.27 14.59
CA GLY A 55 3.75 -7.69 13.26
C GLY A 55 4.69 -8.41 12.33
N ILE A 56 4.45 -8.23 11.03
CA ILE A 56 5.29 -8.78 9.97
C ILE A 56 6.28 -7.71 9.48
N ALA A 57 7.35 -8.09 8.80
CA ALA A 57 8.30 -7.13 8.25
C ALA A 57 7.81 -6.55 6.91
N CYS A 58 7.96 -5.24 6.73
CA CYS A 58 7.78 -4.56 5.45
C CYS A 58 8.77 -5.12 4.41
N GLU A 59 8.28 -5.49 3.22
CA GLU A 59 9.13 -6.08 2.18
C GLU A 59 10.18 -5.13 1.60
N VAL A 60 10.04 -3.82 1.81
CA VAL A 60 10.98 -2.80 1.29
C VAL A 60 12.01 -2.39 2.32
N CYS A 61 11.58 -2.06 3.55
CA CYS A 61 12.46 -1.47 4.56
C CYS A 61 12.63 -2.33 5.83
N GLY A 62 11.94 -3.47 5.93
CA GLY A 62 11.99 -4.36 7.09
C GLY A 62 11.28 -3.86 8.35
N ALA A 63 10.69 -2.65 8.32
CA ALA A 63 9.94 -2.13 9.46
C ALA A 63 8.75 -3.05 9.82
N THR A 64 8.49 -3.24 11.11
CA THR A 64 7.36 -4.01 11.60
C THR A 64 6.03 -3.34 11.24
N ILE A 65 5.14 -4.07 10.58
CA ILE A 65 3.81 -3.65 10.15
C ILE A 65 2.76 -4.63 10.67
N ARG A 66 1.57 -4.11 11.01
CA ARG A 66 0.46 -4.92 11.54
C ARG A 66 -0.38 -5.55 10.44
N THR A 67 -0.43 -4.90 9.28
CA THR A 67 -1.21 -5.32 8.12
C THR A 67 -0.58 -4.83 6.82
N GLY A 68 -0.87 -5.54 5.73
CA GLY A 68 -0.42 -5.23 4.39
C GLY A 68 1.01 -5.66 4.09
N ARG A 69 1.46 -5.36 2.87
CA ARG A 69 2.79 -5.76 2.38
C ARG A 69 3.90 -4.75 2.70
N TYR A 70 3.51 -3.48 2.80
CA TYR A 70 4.43 -2.35 2.93
C TYR A 70 3.98 -1.45 4.08
N CYS A 71 4.94 -0.83 4.78
CA CYS A 71 4.60 0.21 5.75
C CYS A 71 4.09 1.47 5.05
N GLU A 72 3.36 2.32 5.78
CA GLU A 72 2.78 3.56 5.28
C GLU A 72 3.81 4.46 4.56
N ARG A 73 5.05 4.51 5.06
CA ARG A 73 6.14 5.27 4.41
C ARG A 73 6.48 4.71 3.03
N CYS A 74 6.61 3.39 2.91
CA CYS A 74 6.92 2.72 1.65
C CYS A 74 5.73 2.75 0.67
N LYS A 75 4.48 2.66 1.17
CA LYS A 75 3.28 2.85 0.36
C LYS A 75 3.27 4.25 -0.27
N ASN A 76 3.52 5.29 0.54
CA ASN A 76 3.58 6.67 0.06
C ASN A 76 4.73 6.93 -0.92
N ASP A 77 5.94 6.41 -0.63
CA ASP A 77 7.07 6.51 -1.54
C ASP A 77 6.77 5.85 -2.91
N LEU A 78 6.16 4.66 -2.88
CA LEU A 78 5.75 3.96 -4.10
C LEU A 78 4.70 4.74 -4.89
N ALA A 79 3.66 5.26 -4.21
CA ALA A 79 2.62 6.08 -4.84
C ALA A 79 3.20 7.35 -5.48
N ASN A 80 4.14 8.03 -4.80
CA ASN A 80 4.82 9.22 -5.32
C ASN A 80 5.68 8.91 -6.54
N ARG A 81 6.43 7.80 -6.52
CA ARG A 81 7.21 7.35 -7.69
C ARG A 81 6.31 7.03 -8.87
N LEU A 82 5.23 6.30 -8.64
CA LEU A 82 4.27 5.93 -9.69
C LEU A 82 3.58 7.17 -10.27
N GLY A 83 3.13 8.09 -9.41
CA GLY A 83 2.57 9.38 -9.81
C GLY A 83 3.55 10.23 -10.63
N SER A 84 4.84 10.17 -10.34
CA SER A 84 5.88 10.85 -11.12
C SER A 84 6.10 10.20 -12.50
N MET A 85 5.94 8.87 -12.60
CA MET A 85 6.09 8.12 -13.85
C MET A 85 4.89 8.28 -14.79
N TYR A 86 3.66 8.31 -14.27
CA TYR A 86 2.46 8.58 -15.09
C TYR A 86 2.13 10.07 -15.23
N GLY A 87 2.62 10.92 -14.32
CA GLY A 87 2.35 12.36 -14.25
C GLY A 87 3.34 13.26 -14.98
N SER A 88 4.35 12.72 -15.67
CA SER A 88 5.26 13.50 -16.52
C SER A 88 4.80 13.60 -17.99
N ARG A 89 3.48 13.72 -18.19
CA ARG A 89 2.92 14.44 -19.35
C ARG A 89 2.31 15.79 -18.99
N SER A 90 2.45 16.25 -17.73
CA SER A 90 2.45 17.69 -17.51
C SER A 90 3.81 18.22 -17.96
N SER A 91 3.94 18.34 -19.28
CA SER A 91 4.80 19.34 -19.86
C SER A 91 4.50 20.61 -19.09
N THR A 92 5.48 21.15 -18.36
CA THR A 92 5.50 22.55 -17.98
C THR A 92 5.49 23.36 -19.28
N VAL A 93 4.34 23.43 -19.93
CA VAL A 93 4.06 24.53 -20.83
C VAL A 93 3.83 25.70 -19.89
N ASP A 94 4.92 26.42 -19.60
CA ASP A 94 4.88 27.76 -19.02
C ASP A 94 3.73 28.51 -19.70
N ALA A 95 2.60 28.68 -19.00
CA ALA A 95 1.42 29.35 -19.55
C ALA A 95 1.79 30.76 -20.04
N ASP A 96 2.78 31.37 -19.39
CA ASP A 96 3.45 32.61 -19.79
C ASP A 96 4.08 32.55 -21.19
N LYS A 97 4.79 31.47 -21.56
CA LYS A 97 5.40 31.35 -22.90
C LYS A 97 4.37 31.18 -24.01
N ILE A 98 3.25 30.52 -23.73
CA ILE A 98 2.13 30.40 -24.68
C ILE A 98 1.46 31.76 -24.89
N ARG A 99 1.26 32.54 -23.80
CA ARG A 99 0.67 33.87 -23.87
C ARG A 99 1.56 34.86 -24.64
N GLU A 100 2.85 34.89 -24.36
CA GLU A 100 3.81 35.77 -25.04
C GLU A 100 3.86 35.50 -26.56
N ARG A 101 3.88 34.22 -26.96
CA ARG A 101 3.87 33.84 -28.39
C ARG A 101 2.57 34.26 -29.09
N ARG A 102 1.42 34.18 -28.40
CA ARG A 102 0.11 34.57 -28.92
C ARG A 102 -0.01 36.10 -29.04
N GLU A 103 0.53 36.86 -28.10
CA GLU A 103 0.55 38.33 -28.15
C GLU A 103 1.47 38.85 -29.26
N LYS A 104 2.69 38.28 -29.41
CA LYS A 104 3.59 38.59 -30.54
C LYS A 104 2.95 38.28 -31.91
N ALA A 105 2.18 37.19 -32.01
CA ALA A 105 1.49 36.84 -33.26
C ALA A 105 0.34 37.80 -33.62
N ARG A 106 -0.33 38.41 -32.63
CA ARG A 106 -1.41 39.39 -32.86
C ARG A 106 -0.89 40.75 -33.34
N MET A 107 0.30 41.16 -32.92
CA MET A 107 0.90 42.45 -33.29
C MET A 107 1.41 42.49 -34.74
N ARG A 108 1.55 41.33 -35.41
CA ARG A 108 2.11 41.23 -36.77
C ARG A 108 1.18 41.74 -37.89
N PHE A 109 -0.10 41.99 -37.59
CA PHE A 109 -1.10 42.39 -38.57
C PHE A 109 -1.43 43.89 -38.58
N LEU A 110 -0.72 44.70 -37.78
CA LEU A 110 -0.97 46.14 -37.63
C LEU A 110 0.06 47.04 -38.35
N ASP A 111 1.12 46.47 -38.94
CA ASP A 111 2.18 47.19 -39.65
C ASP A 111 2.03 47.12 -41.19
N LYS A 112 0.86 47.49 -41.74
CA LYS A 112 0.71 47.67 -43.19
C LYS A 112 -0.24 48.80 -43.56
#